data_AF-A0A8T6HLU6-F1
#
_entry.id   AF-A0A8T6HLU6-F1
#
_cell.length_a   1.000
_cell.length_b   1.000
_cell.length_c   1.000
_cell.angle_alpha   90.00
_cell.angle_beta   90.00
_cell.angle_gamma   90.00
#
_symmetry.space_group_name_H-M   'P 1'
#
loop_
_entity.id
_entity.type
_entity.pdbx_description
1 polymer ?
#
loop_
_entity_poly.entity_id
_entity_poly.type
_entity_poly.pdbx_seq_one_letter_code
_entity_poly.pdbx_strand_id
1 'polypeptide(L)'
;MNIEIDQEVFAALQDQAVPLVDTPNDVLRRVLGLKAIGEPSHVVESVDSQPHLPLQSSRRANRAPSGERSQRSGKARRAAGELLPLEAYCPHILRALLGSGGELRSREVPAALAPLIEPHLHSAENLSDREGDPIWQGRVGWAGSLCRKEGHLDRSAPRGIWRITAEGRKEADRHYGGVT
;
A
#
# COMPACT_ATOMS: atom_id res chain seq x y z
N MET A 1 -22.78 -13.63 2.46
CA MET A 1 -23.99 -12.79 2.61
C MET A 1 -23.71 -11.50 1.86
N ASN A 2 -24.44 -11.22 0.78
CA ASN A 2 -24.26 -10.02 -0.04
C ASN A 2 -25.27 -8.96 0.43
N ILE A 3 -24.86 -7.70 0.55
CA ILE A 3 -25.74 -6.59 0.89
C ILE A 3 -25.80 -5.68 -0.34
N GLU A 4 -27.01 -5.44 -0.84
CA GLU A 4 -27.27 -4.62 -2.02
C GLU A 4 -28.08 -3.39 -1.63
N ILE A 5 -27.81 -2.26 -2.30
CA ILE A 5 -28.53 -1.00 -2.11
C ILE A 5 -29.45 -0.83 -3.32
N ASP A 6 -30.74 -0.67 -3.07
CA ASP A 6 -31.72 -0.41 -4.14
C ASP A 6 -31.64 1.05 -4.64
N GLN A 7 -32.31 1.31 -5.76
CA GLN A 7 -32.28 2.61 -6.43
C GLN A 7 -32.88 3.74 -5.60
N GLU A 8 -33.89 3.45 -4.77
CA GLU A 8 -34.55 4.46 -3.93
C GLU A 8 -33.60 4.90 -2.81
N VAL A 9 -32.96 3.95 -2.15
CA VAL A 9 -31.94 4.23 -1.14
C VAL A 9 -30.74 4.95 -1.75
N PHE A 10 -30.30 4.57 -2.95
CA PHE A 10 -29.20 5.25 -3.63
C PHE A 10 -29.53 6.72 -3.95
N ALA A 11 -30.74 7.01 -4.45
CA ALA A 11 -31.19 8.38 -4.70
C ALA A 11 -31.24 9.21 -3.41
N ALA A 12 -31.75 8.64 -2.31
CA ALA A 12 -31.80 9.32 -1.02
C ALA A 12 -30.40 9.62 -0.43
N LEU A 13 -29.40 8.80 -0.74
CA LEU A 13 -28.00 9.07 -0.38
C LEU A 13 -27.41 10.19 -1.26
N GLN A 14 -27.78 10.25 -2.54
CA GLN A 14 -27.30 11.27 -3.46
C GLN A 14 -27.81 12.67 -3.08
N ASP A 15 -29.07 12.78 -2.64
CA ASP A 15 -29.65 14.05 -2.16
C ASP A 15 -28.95 14.60 -0.91
N GLN A 16 -28.32 13.72 -0.13
CA GLN A 16 -27.55 14.08 1.07
C GLN A 16 -26.06 14.29 0.78
N ALA A 17 -25.62 14.10 -0.46
CA ALA A 17 -24.22 14.23 -0.86
C ALA A 17 -23.94 15.65 -1.37
N VAL A 18 -22.81 16.23 -0.96
CA VAL A 18 -22.25 17.41 -1.62
C VAL A 18 -21.56 16.95 -2.92
N PRO A 19 -22.00 17.41 -4.10
CA PRO A 19 -21.44 16.96 -5.37
C PRO A 19 -19.93 17.20 -5.45
N LEU A 20 -19.20 16.17 -5.90
CA LEU A 20 -17.74 16.17 -6.07
C LEU A 20 -16.91 16.29 -4.76
N VAL A 21 -17.57 16.43 -3.60
CA VAL A 21 -16.92 16.47 -2.28
C VAL A 21 -17.15 15.16 -1.53
N ASP A 22 -18.39 14.69 -1.49
CA ASP A 22 -18.76 13.50 -0.74
C ASP A 22 -18.63 12.24 -1.59
N THR A 23 -17.99 11.20 -1.03
CA THR A 23 -18.09 9.85 -1.58
C THR A 23 -19.31 9.11 -1.00
N PRO A 24 -19.82 8.05 -1.65
CA PRO A 24 -20.95 7.27 -1.12
C PRO A 24 -20.74 6.76 0.31
N ASN A 25 -19.49 6.43 0.66
CA ASN A 25 -19.14 5.97 1.99
C ASN A 25 -19.16 7.09 3.04
N ASP A 26 -18.88 8.34 2.66
CA ASP A 26 -18.90 9.49 3.58
C ASP A 26 -20.35 9.82 3.99
N VAL A 27 -21.27 9.81 3.02
CA VAL A 27 -22.70 9.97 3.26
C VAL A 27 -23.22 8.86 4.17
N LEU A 28 -22.90 7.60 3.88
CA LEU A 28 -23.31 6.46 4.70
C LEU A 28 -22.81 6.56 6.14
N ARG A 29 -21.56 6.97 6.35
CA ARG A 29 -21.00 7.14 7.70
C ARG A 29 -21.71 8.24 8.48
N ARG A 30 -22.03 9.35 7.81
CA ARG A 30 -22.79 10.46 8.41
C ARG A 30 -24.21 10.03 8.81
N VAL A 31 -24.93 9.36 7.91
CA VAL A 31 -26.30 8.84 8.19
C VAL A 31 -26.31 7.84 9.34
N LEU A 32 -25.28 6.99 9.43
CA LEU A 32 -25.16 5.97 10.48
C LEU A 32 -24.55 6.51 11.80
N GLY A 33 -24.27 7.81 11.90
CA GLY A 33 -23.66 8.42 13.09
C GLY A 33 -22.25 7.89 13.40
N LEU A 34 -21.56 7.33 12.41
CA LEU A 34 -20.22 6.78 12.56
C LEU A 34 -19.19 7.93 12.48
N LYS A 35 -18.35 8.05 13.52
CA LYS A 35 -17.36 9.13 13.66
C LYS A 35 -16.52 9.28 12.39
N ALA A 36 -16.54 10.48 11.79
CA ALA A 36 -15.74 10.81 10.61
C ALA A 36 -14.25 10.69 10.95
N ILE A 37 -13.52 9.92 10.15
CA ILE A 37 -12.07 9.77 10.31
C ILE A 37 -11.41 10.88 9.49
N GLY A 38 -11.26 12.05 10.12
CA GLY A 38 -10.49 13.18 9.59
C GLY A 38 -11.28 14.14 8.71
N GLU A 39 -11.77 15.22 9.31
CA GLU A 39 -12.14 16.43 8.58
C GLU A 39 -11.23 17.57 9.01
N PRO A 40 -10.85 18.47 8.09
CA PRO A 40 -10.74 19.87 8.41
C PRO A 40 -11.86 20.65 7.73
N SER A 41 -12.68 21.25 8.59
CA SER A 41 -13.38 22.53 8.44
C SER A 41 -12.81 23.41 7.32
N HIS A 42 -13.62 23.70 6.29
CA HIS A 42 -13.33 24.78 5.37
C HIS A 42 -13.86 26.10 5.97
N VAL A 43 -12.93 26.88 6.49
CA VAL A 43 -13.09 28.32 6.72
C VAL A 43 -12.89 29.03 5.37
N VAL A 44 -13.67 30.10 5.16
CA VAL A 44 -13.65 31.23 4.17
C VAL A 44 -12.52 31.26 3.11
N GLU A 45 -12.73 31.72 1.86
CA GLU A 45 -13.11 33.10 1.52
C GLU A 45 -13.31 33.26 -0.01
N SER A 46 -14.21 34.16 -0.38
CA SER A 46 -14.56 34.60 -1.72
C SER A 46 -13.41 35.31 -2.45
N VAL A 47 -13.21 35.10 -3.76
CA VAL A 47 -12.89 36.18 -4.71
C VAL A 47 -13.44 35.85 -6.11
N ASP A 48 -14.30 36.76 -6.54
CA ASP A 48 -14.67 37.25 -7.87
C ASP A 48 -13.91 36.82 -9.14
N SER A 49 -14.64 36.96 -10.26
CA SER A 49 -14.19 37.20 -11.65
C SER A 49 -14.08 35.99 -12.60
N GLN A 50 -15.14 35.81 -13.40
CA GLN A 50 -15.03 35.50 -14.83
C GLN A 50 -14.71 36.82 -15.59
N PRO A 51 -14.05 36.84 -16.79
CA PRO A 51 -14.60 36.16 -17.97
C PRO A 51 -13.65 35.68 -19.10
N HIS A 52 -14.14 34.70 -19.87
CA HIS A 52 -14.08 34.44 -21.34
C HIS A 52 -12.76 34.32 -22.18
N LEU A 53 -12.63 33.11 -22.80
CA LEU A 53 -12.27 32.73 -24.22
C LEU A 53 -10.85 32.98 -24.81
N PRO A 54 -10.42 32.30 -25.92
CA PRO A 54 -10.88 31.06 -26.58
C PRO A 54 -9.75 30.01 -26.88
N LEU A 55 -10.16 28.84 -27.39
CA LEU A 55 -9.32 27.77 -27.96
C LEU A 55 -8.41 28.27 -29.10
N GLN A 56 -7.11 27.91 -29.07
CA GLN A 56 -6.33 27.58 -30.27
C GLN A 56 -5.26 26.51 -30.01
N SER A 57 -5.19 25.59 -30.96
CA SER A 57 -4.20 24.53 -31.13
C SER A 57 -2.83 25.08 -31.48
N SER A 58 -1.76 24.42 -31.01
CA SER A 58 -0.49 24.28 -31.77
C SER A 58 0.50 23.33 -31.10
N ARG A 59 0.94 22.34 -31.88
CA ARG A 59 2.10 21.49 -31.60
C ARG A 59 3.38 22.29 -31.74
N ARG A 60 4.30 22.25 -30.77
CA ARG A 60 5.73 21.95 -31.02
C ARG A 60 6.54 21.76 -29.74
N ALA A 61 7.35 20.70 -29.81
CA ALA A 61 8.51 20.33 -29.02
C ALA A 61 9.15 21.40 -28.13
N ASN A 62 9.40 21.03 -26.87
CA ASN A 62 10.62 21.45 -26.17
C ASN A 62 11.21 20.29 -25.37
N ARG A 63 12.52 20.14 -25.56
CA ARG A 63 13.41 19.13 -24.97
C ARG A 63 13.89 19.70 -23.62
N ALA A 64 13.75 18.89 -22.57
CA ALA A 64 14.18 18.96 -21.15
C ALA A 64 14.97 20.18 -20.61
N PRO A 65 14.79 20.48 -19.31
CA PRO A 65 15.77 19.96 -18.37
C PRO A 65 15.16 19.29 -17.13
N SER A 66 15.92 18.33 -16.61
CA SER A 66 15.79 17.69 -15.31
C SER A 66 15.72 18.72 -14.17
N GLY A 67 14.86 18.46 -13.19
CA GLY A 67 15.01 19.06 -11.86
C GLY A 67 13.73 19.63 -11.27
N GLU A 68 12.73 18.80 -10.99
CA GLU A 68 11.85 19.02 -9.86
C GLU A 68 11.24 17.68 -9.46
N ARG A 69 11.73 17.15 -8.34
CA ARG A 69 11.10 16.05 -7.59
C ARG A 69 9.66 16.48 -7.33
N SER A 70 8.74 15.99 -8.16
CA SER A 70 7.32 16.04 -7.90
C SER A 70 7.09 15.33 -6.57
N GLN A 71 6.98 16.15 -5.52
CA GLN A 71 6.44 15.76 -4.23
C GLN A 71 5.00 15.32 -4.48
N ARG A 72 4.83 14.05 -4.87
CA ARG A 72 3.52 13.42 -4.92
C ARG A 72 3.01 13.36 -3.48
N SER A 73 2.20 14.36 -3.18
CA SER A 73 1.23 14.51 -2.10
C SER A 73 0.95 13.20 -1.37
N GLY A 74 1.24 13.22 -0.07
CA GLY A 74 1.20 12.08 0.83
C GLY A 74 -0.18 11.48 0.92
N LYS A 75 -0.33 10.29 0.34
CA LYS A 75 -1.32 9.30 0.76
C LYS A 75 -1.14 9.14 2.27
N ALA A 76 -2.17 9.46 3.05
CA ALA A 76 -2.15 9.44 4.51
C ALA A 76 -1.40 8.19 4.98
N ARG A 77 -0.20 8.39 5.54
CA ARG A 77 0.56 7.31 6.15
C ARG A 77 -0.28 6.84 7.32
N ARG A 78 -0.80 5.61 7.25
CA ARG A 78 -1.33 4.91 8.43
C ARG A 78 -0.34 5.13 9.57
N ALA A 79 -0.83 5.41 10.78
CA ALA A 79 0.00 5.86 11.87
C ALA A 79 1.20 4.91 12.04
N ALA A 80 2.40 5.48 12.14
CA ALA A 80 3.61 4.72 12.38
C ALA A 80 3.43 3.93 13.69
N GLY A 81 3.24 2.61 13.58
CA GLY A 81 2.94 1.72 14.69
C GLY A 81 1.78 0.73 14.47
N GLU A 82 0.93 0.93 13.46
CA GLU A 82 -0.22 0.02 13.21
C GLU A 82 0.10 -1.15 12.28
N LEU A 83 1.22 -1.09 11.57
CA LEU A 83 1.65 -2.08 10.57
C LEU A 83 3.10 -2.47 10.85
N LEU A 84 3.44 -3.72 10.58
CA LEU A 84 4.81 -4.19 10.57
C LEU A 84 5.63 -3.33 9.58
N PRO A 85 6.73 -2.70 10.01
CA PRO A 85 7.62 -1.95 9.13
C PRO A 85 8.12 -2.84 7.99
N LEU A 86 8.29 -2.28 6.78
CA LEU A 86 8.71 -3.07 5.61
C LEU A 86 10.07 -3.75 5.82
N GLU A 87 10.95 -3.10 6.57
CA GLU A 87 12.27 -3.57 6.96
C GLU A 87 12.17 -4.85 7.81
N ALA A 88 11.15 -4.95 8.66
CA ALA A 88 10.95 -6.11 9.53
C ALA A 88 10.51 -7.36 8.75
N TYR A 89 10.00 -7.23 7.52
CA TYR A 89 9.70 -8.39 6.67
C TYR A 89 10.98 -9.08 6.17
N CYS A 90 12.10 -8.35 6.05
CA CYS A 90 13.27 -8.87 5.38
C CYS A 90 13.86 -10.12 6.04
N PRO A 91 14.12 -10.13 7.36
CA PRO A 91 14.63 -11.33 8.05
C PRO A 91 13.70 -12.54 7.88
N HIS A 92 12.38 -12.32 7.94
CA HIS A 92 11.38 -13.37 7.76
C HIS A 92 11.38 -13.95 6.33
N ILE A 93 11.51 -13.10 5.31
CA ILE A 93 11.66 -13.54 3.90
C ILE A 93 12.92 -14.40 3.74
N LEU A 94 14.04 -13.97 4.32
CA LEU A 94 15.30 -14.70 4.23
C LEU A 94 15.20 -16.06 4.95
N ARG A 95 14.52 -16.11 6.10
CA ARG A 95 14.24 -17.36 6.81
C ARG A 95 13.37 -18.31 6.02
N ALA A 96 12.32 -17.80 5.36
CA ALA A 96 11.49 -18.61 4.46
C ALA A 96 12.31 -19.22 3.32
N LEU A 97 13.16 -18.42 2.66
CA LEU A 97 14.05 -18.91 1.61
C LEU A 97 15.04 -19.96 2.13
N LEU A 98 15.64 -19.75 3.30
CA LEU A 98 16.53 -20.74 3.93
C LEU A 98 15.83 -22.09 4.15
N GLY A 99 14.60 -22.06 4.67
CA GLY A 99 13.79 -23.27 4.89
C GLY A 99 13.49 -24.04 3.60
N SER A 100 13.54 -23.39 2.44
CA SER A 100 13.31 -23.98 1.12
C SER A 100 14.59 -24.27 0.33
N GLY A 101 15.76 -24.27 0.97
CA GLY A 101 17.04 -24.56 0.30
C GLY A 101 17.74 -23.33 -0.29
N GLY A 102 17.21 -22.13 -0.05
CA GLY A 102 17.78 -20.84 -0.44
C GLY A 102 17.17 -20.22 -1.69
N GLU A 103 16.21 -20.87 -2.33
CA GLU A 103 15.51 -20.38 -3.51
C GLU A 103 14.02 -20.68 -3.44
N LEU A 104 13.20 -19.76 -3.96
CA LEU A 104 11.75 -19.96 -4.07
C LEU A 104 11.17 -19.14 -5.23
N ARG A 105 10.06 -19.59 -5.82
CA ARG A 105 9.35 -18.74 -6.78
C ARG A 105 8.69 -17.58 -6.05
N SER A 106 8.68 -16.38 -6.64
CA SER A 106 8.08 -15.19 -6.04
C SER A 106 6.63 -15.41 -5.57
N ARG A 107 5.86 -16.23 -6.31
CA ARG A 107 4.46 -16.57 -6.00
C ARG A 107 4.30 -17.48 -4.77
N GLU A 108 5.35 -18.23 -4.43
CA GLU A 108 5.38 -19.18 -3.32
C GLU A 108 5.88 -18.49 -2.03
N VAL A 109 6.56 -17.34 -2.15
CA VAL A 109 7.12 -16.60 -1.02
C VAL A 109 6.06 -16.23 0.02
N PRO A 110 4.87 -15.70 -0.34
CA PRO A 110 3.85 -15.39 0.66
C PRO A 110 3.45 -16.62 1.49
N ALA A 111 3.21 -17.77 0.84
CA ALA A 111 2.83 -18.98 1.54
C ALA A 111 3.91 -19.48 2.51
N ALA A 112 5.19 -19.43 2.11
CA ALA A 112 6.31 -19.81 2.98
C ALA A 112 6.57 -18.78 4.11
N LEU A 113 6.21 -17.51 3.88
CA LEU A 113 6.40 -16.41 4.83
C LEU A 113 5.29 -16.35 5.89
N ALA A 114 4.06 -16.71 5.52
CA ALA A 114 2.88 -16.64 6.39
C ALA A 114 3.13 -17.17 7.82
N PRO A 115 3.58 -18.42 8.04
CA PRO A 115 3.76 -18.96 9.39
C PRO A 115 4.85 -18.25 10.20
N LEU A 116 5.79 -17.56 9.53
CA LEU A 116 6.89 -16.84 10.19
C LEU A 116 6.47 -15.44 10.62
N ILE A 117 5.57 -14.80 9.88
CA ILE A 117 5.22 -13.40 10.08
C ILE A 117 3.91 -13.23 10.84
N GLU A 118 2.98 -14.19 10.75
CA GLU A 118 1.69 -14.19 11.46
C GLU A 118 1.79 -13.83 12.95
N PRO A 119 2.77 -14.33 13.73
CA PRO A 119 2.92 -13.96 15.14
C PRO A 119 3.29 -12.49 15.36
N HIS A 120 3.84 -11.83 14.35
CA HIS A 120 4.31 -10.44 14.36
C HIS A 120 3.35 -9.48 13.68
N LEU A 121 2.34 -10.00 12.97
CA LEU A 121 1.31 -9.17 12.33
C LEU A 121 0.43 -8.54 13.40
N HIS A 122 0.22 -7.24 13.26
CA HIS A 122 -0.79 -6.55 14.05
C HIS A 122 -2.18 -6.93 13.53
N SER A 123 -3.21 -6.86 14.39
CA SER A 123 -4.58 -7.23 14.03
C SER A 123 -5.11 -6.50 12.78
N ALA A 124 -4.60 -5.29 12.48
CA ALA A 124 -4.94 -4.51 11.29
C ALA A 124 -4.29 -5.03 9.98
N GLU A 125 -3.23 -5.83 10.05
CA GLU A 125 -2.56 -6.44 8.88
C GLU A 125 -3.12 -7.81 8.52
N ASN A 126 -3.83 -8.44 9.45
CA ASN A 126 -4.60 -9.64 9.18
C ASN A 126 -5.97 -9.34 8.53
N LEU A 127 -6.28 -8.06 8.33
CA LEU A 127 -7.45 -7.66 7.55
C LEU A 127 -7.18 -7.95 6.07
N SER A 128 -8.17 -8.55 5.43
CA SER A 128 -8.23 -8.66 3.98
C SER A 128 -8.35 -7.27 3.34
N ASP A 129 -7.73 -7.10 2.19
CA ASP A 129 -7.96 -5.96 1.32
C ASP A 129 -9.33 -6.05 0.61
N ARG A 130 -9.55 -5.20 -0.40
CA ARG A 130 -10.81 -5.19 -1.18
C ARG A 130 -11.04 -6.46 -1.99
N GLU A 131 -9.98 -7.22 -2.27
CA GLU A 131 -10.00 -8.42 -3.11
C GLU A 131 -10.05 -9.71 -2.27
N GLY A 132 -9.94 -9.58 -0.94
CA GLY A 132 -10.03 -10.69 0.00
C GLY A 132 -8.66 -11.17 0.48
N ASP A 133 -7.57 -10.67 -0.09
CA ASP A 133 -6.22 -11.08 0.26
C ASP A 133 -5.71 -10.31 1.48
N PRO A 134 -4.96 -10.95 2.40
CA PRO A 134 -4.39 -10.26 3.54
C PRO A 134 -3.50 -9.08 3.11
N ILE A 135 -3.68 -7.91 3.72
CA ILE A 135 -2.95 -6.67 3.37
C ILE A 135 -1.42 -6.87 3.36
N TRP A 136 -0.90 -7.72 4.25
CA TRP A 136 0.53 -8.01 4.33
C TRP A 136 1.08 -8.70 3.08
N GLN A 137 0.27 -9.48 2.34
CA GLN A 137 0.73 -10.16 1.11
C GLN A 137 1.13 -9.14 0.03
N GLY A 138 0.34 -8.08 -0.14
CA GLY A 138 0.66 -6.98 -1.03
C GLY A 138 1.96 -6.25 -0.66
N ARG A 139 2.41 -6.36 0.59
CA ARG A 139 3.66 -5.74 1.09
C ARG A 139 4.90 -6.58 0.84
N VAL A 140 4.76 -7.90 0.67
CA VAL A 140 5.88 -8.83 0.45
C VAL A 140 6.73 -8.42 -0.75
N GLY A 141 6.10 -8.02 -1.87
CA GLY A 141 6.82 -7.58 -3.06
C GLY A 141 7.69 -6.32 -2.84
N TRP A 142 7.21 -5.39 -2.02
CA TRP A 142 7.95 -4.19 -1.63
C TRP A 142 9.12 -4.53 -0.70
N ALA A 143 8.87 -5.36 0.31
CA ALA A 143 9.90 -5.85 1.22
C ALA A 143 11.01 -6.61 0.47
N GLY A 144 10.67 -7.51 -0.46
CA GLY A 144 11.66 -8.21 -1.28
C GLY A 144 12.48 -7.27 -2.16
N SER A 145 11.89 -6.17 -2.65
CA SER A 145 12.64 -5.15 -3.39
C SER A 145 13.65 -4.42 -2.51
N LEU A 146 13.28 -4.16 -1.24
CA LEU A 146 14.18 -3.58 -0.25
C LEU A 146 15.32 -4.55 0.10
N CYS A 147 15.03 -5.82 0.41
CA CYS A 147 16.05 -6.84 0.66
C CYS A 147 17.05 -6.99 -0.48
N ARG A 148 16.57 -6.89 -1.73
CA ARG A 148 17.42 -6.93 -2.92
C ARG A 148 18.28 -5.67 -3.06
N LYS A 149 17.75 -4.50 -2.65
CA LYS A 149 18.51 -3.24 -2.61
C LYS A 149 19.64 -3.32 -1.57
N GLU A 150 19.39 -3.95 -0.44
CA GLU A 150 20.34 -4.15 0.68
C GLU A 150 21.36 -5.26 0.42
N GLY A 151 21.13 -6.12 -0.59
CA GLY A 151 22.08 -7.15 -1.01
C GLY A 151 21.83 -8.54 -0.41
N HIS A 152 20.74 -8.72 0.32
CA HIS A 152 20.35 -10.00 0.91
C HIS A 152 19.72 -10.97 -0.10
N LEU A 153 19.15 -10.44 -1.20
CA LEU A 153 18.63 -11.22 -2.31
C LEU A 153 19.46 -11.03 -3.58
N ASP A 154 19.69 -12.12 -4.31
CA ASP A 154 20.45 -12.14 -5.55
C ASP A 154 19.71 -11.36 -6.65
N ARG A 155 20.39 -10.37 -7.23
CA ARG A 155 19.87 -9.54 -8.33
C ARG A 155 19.97 -10.24 -9.69
N SER A 156 20.83 -11.23 -9.80
CA SER A 156 21.02 -12.04 -11.02
C SER A 156 20.08 -13.24 -11.08
N ALA A 157 19.27 -13.47 -10.05
CA ALA A 157 18.29 -14.54 -10.02
C ALA A 157 17.31 -14.43 -11.21
N PRO A 158 16.89 -15.56 -11.81
CA PRO A 158 15.92 -15.56 -12.90
C PRO A 158 14.62 -14.83 -12.53
N ARG A 159 13.96 -14.26 -13.52
CA ARG A 159 12.69 -13.56 -13.30
C ARG A 159 11.67 -14.50 -12.65
N GLY A 160 11.07 -14.05 -11.55
CA GLY A 160 10.10 -14.85 -10.80
C GLY A 160 10.73 -15.81 -9.79
N ILE A 161 12.06 -15.84 -9.64
CA ILE A 161 12.78 -16.59 -8.62
C ILE A 161 13.43 -15.62 -7.65
N TRP A 162 13.30 -15.89 -6.36
CA TRP A 162 14.01 -15.19 -5.31
C TRP A 162 15.06 -16.15 -4.74
N ARG A 163 16.31 -15.69 -4.73
CA ARG A 163 17.45 -16.45 -4.22
C ARG A 163 18.14 -15.65 -3.13
N ILE A 164 18.49 -16.31 -2.04
CA ILE A 164 19.24 -15.72 -0.93
C ILE A 164 20.74 -15.64 -1.24
N THR A 165 21.38 -14.52 -0.91
CA THR A 165 22.85 -14.36 -1.01
C THR A 165 23.55 -14.87 0.24
N ALA A 166 24.87 -14.99 0.23
CA ALA A 166 25.65 -15.30 1.44
C ALA A 166 25.41 -14.26 2.56
N GLU A 167 25.32 -12.98 2.22
CA GLU A 167 24.98 -11.91 3.17
C GLU A 167 23.54 -12.04 3.69
N GLY A 168 22.59 -12.44 2.85
CA GLY A 168 21.24 -12.76 3.28
C GLY A 168 21.17 -13.93 4.27
N ARG A 169 22.01 -14.96 4.10
CA ARG A 169 22.09 -16.09 5.04
C ARG A 169 22.59 -15.63 6.40
N LYS A 170 23.67 -14.84 6.43
CA LYS A 170 24.19 -14.23 7.68
C LYS A 170 23.16 -13.37 8.38
N GLU A 171 22.37 -12.58 7.63
CA GLU A 171 21.31 -11.75 8.20
C GLU A 171 20.22 -12.59 8.85
N ALA A 172 19.76 -13.64 8.16
CA ALA A 172 18.78 -14.57 8.72
C ALA A 172 19.31 -15.26 9.98
N ASP A 173 20.56 -15.69 9.99
CA ASP A 173 21.19 -16.29 11.16
C ASP A 173 21.37 -15.28 12.31
N ARG A 174 21.65 -14.00 12.03
CA ARG A 174 21.69 -12.97 13.09
C ARG A 174 20.33 -12.82 13.77
N HIS A 175 19.24 -12.90 13.00
CA HIS A 175 17.90 -12.69 13.51
C HIS A 175 17.29 -13.94 14.16
N TYR A 176 17.65 -15.15 13.70
CA TYR A 176 17.04 -16.41 14.13
C TYR A 176 18.01 -17.42 14.78
N GLY A 177 19.31 -17.26 14.58
CA GLY A 177 20.36 -18.17 15.07
C GLY A 177 20.67 -18.05 16.56
N GLY A 178 19.92 -17.24 17.31
CA GLY A 178 19.97 -17.19 18.78
C GLY A 178 19.12 -18.26 19.47
N VAL A 179 18.40 -19.11 18.73
CA VAL A 179 17.60 -20.22 19.26
C VAL A 179 18.34 -21.52 18.95
N THR A 180 19.31 -21.87 19.79
CA THR A 180 19.90 -23.23 19.85
C THR A 180 19.66 -23.79 21.24
#